data_AF-A0A661QPP5-F1
#
_entry.id   AF-A0A661QPP5-F1
#
_cell.length_a   1.000
_cell.length_b   1.000
_cell.length_c   1.000
_cell.angle_alpha   90.00
_cell.angle_beta   90.00
_cell.angle_gamma   90.00
#
_symmetry.space_group_name_H-M   'P 1'
#
loop_
_entity.id
_entity.type
_entity.pdbx_description
1 polymer ?
#
loop_
_entity_poly.entity_id
_entity_poly.type
_entity_poly.pdbx_seq_one_letter_code
_entity_poly.pdbx_strand_id
1 'polypeptide(L)'
;MIRKEVQWMKKFMRRLYRNSEQGKFLYQHLRNIPSIDSEYIQFGCAQWFWERQVNSYALQVEPKRYMMKDRLSIDYWEALHIEKVKNNFLTQLKKLVQDLIDSG
;
A
#
# COMPACT_ATOMS: atom_id res chain seq x y z
N MET A 1 17.76 20.70 -11.83
CA MET A 1 17.09 20.02 -10.69
C MET A 1 15.67 19.68 -11.15
N ILE A 2 15.41 18.43 -11.55
CA ILE A 2 14.08 18.00 -12.00
C ILE A 2 13.20 17.86 -10.75
N ARG A 3 12.16 18.69 -10.64
CA ARG A 3 11.15 18.58 -9.57
C ARG A 3 9.96 17.80 -10.14
N LYS A 4 9.68 16.62 -9.61
CA LYS A 4 8.42 15.90 -9.87
C LYS A 4 7.52 16.02 -8.64
N GLU A 5 6.33 16.59 -8.82
CA GLU A 5 5.23 16.42 -7.86
C GLU A 5 4.62 15.03 -8.09
N VAL A 6 4.60 14.20 -7.04
CA VAL A 6 3.98 12.87 -7.08
C VAL A 6 2.68 12.92 -6.29
N GLN A 7 1.55 12.65 -6.93
CA GLN A 7 0.29 12.36 -6.23
C GLN A 7 0.26 10.89 -5.80
N TRP A 8 -0.01 10.65 -4.53
CA TRP A 8 0.12 9.33 -3.90
C TRP A 8 -1.12 8.46 -4.08
N MET A 9 -0.89 7.17 -4.31
CA MET A 9 -1.96 6.18 -4.39
C MET A 9 -2.29 5.62 -3.00
N LYS A 10 -3.21 6.28 -2.29
CA LYS A 10 -3.86 5.71 -1.10
C LYS A 10 -4.99 4.80 -1.56
N LYS A 11 -4.77 3.48 -1.54
CA LYS A 11 -5.83 2.51 -1.85
C LYS A 11 -6.43 1.97 -0.57
N PHE A 12 -7.71 2.20 -0.38
CA PHE A 12 -8.49 1.71 0.76
C PHE A 12 -9.25 0.45 0.33
N MET A 13 -8.98 -0.67 1.00
CA MET A 13 -9.78 -1.88 0.83
C MET A 13 -10.75 -2.01 2.01
N ARG A 14 -12.04 -1.77 1.74
CA ARG A 14 -13.13 -1.71 2.74
C ARG A 14 -13.75 -3.08 3.07
N ARG A 15 -13.25 -4.20 2.53
CA ARG A 15 -13.95 -5.48 2.64
C ARG A 15 -13.08 -6.59 3.24
N LEU A 16 -12.79 -6.43 4.53
CA LEU A 16 -12.34 -7.53 5.40
C LEU A 16 -13.39 -7.83 6.48
N TYR A 17 -14.68 -7.69 6.15
CA TYR A 17 -15.77 -7.95 7.09
C TYR A 17 -16.34 -9.36 6.94
N ARG A 18 -15.65 -10.27 7.60
CA ARG A 18 -16.10 -11.40 8.43
C ARG A 18 -14.83 -12.20 8.71
N ASN A 19 -14.76 -12.91 9.82
CA ASN A 19 -13.65 -13.79 10.21
C ASN A 19 -13.47 -14.98 9.24
N SER A 20 -13.67 -14.79 7.93
CA SER A 20 -13.55 -15.79 6.89
C SER A 20 -12.08 -16.05 6.60
N GLU A 21 -11.80 -17.27 6.16
CA GLU A 21 -10.45 -17.68 5.81
C GLU A 21 -9.86 -16.81 4.68
N GLN A 22 -10.68 -16.35 3.73
CA GLN A 22 -10.22 -15.41 2.69
C GLN A 22 -9.78 -14.06 3.26
N GLY A 23 -10.47 -13.56 4.29
CA GLY A 23 -10.10 -12.30 4.95
C GLY A 23 -8.78 -12.41 5.72
N LYS A 24 -8.58 -13.51 6.44
CA LYS A 24 -7.31 -13.80 7.12
C LYS A 24 -6.16 -13.99 6.14
N PHE A 25 -6.39 -14.74 5.06
CA PHE A 25 -5.43 -14.95 3.99
C PHE A 25 -5.00 -13.63 3.34
N LEU A 26 -5.97 -12.79 2.98
CA LEU A 26 -5.70 -11.47 2.41
C LEU A 26 -4.91 -10.59 3.40
N TYR A 27 -5.31 -10.54 4.67
CA TYR A 27 -4.60 -9.78 5.70
C TYR A 27 -3.14 -10.24 5.87
N GLN A 28 -2.90 -11.55 5.97
CA GLN A 28 -1.54 -12.08 6.11
C GLN A 28 -0.65 -11.72 4.91
N HIS A 29 -1.19 -11.81 3.69
CA HIS A 29 -0.44 -11.43 2.49
C HIS A 29 -0.18 -9.93 2.45
N LEU A 30 -1.19 -9.10 2.70
CA LEU A 30 -1.03 -7.64 2.69
C LEU A 30 -0.05 -7.16 3.78
N ARG A 31 -0.02 -7.82 4.94
CA ARG A 31 0.95 -7.54 6.01
C ARG A 31 2.39 -7.82 5.59
N ASN A 32 2.61 -8.73 4.64
CA ASN A 32 3.94 -9.07 4.14
C ASN A 32 4.38 -8.17 2.98
N ILE A 33 3.46 -7.47 2.30
CA ILE A 33 3.80 -6.58 1.18
C ILE A 33 4.88 -5.51 1.51
N PRO A 34 4.90 -4.89 2.72
CA PRO A 34 6.00 -4.02 3.12
C PRO A 34 7.39 -4.65 3.05
N SER A 35 7.54 -5.98 3.07
CA SER A 35 8.86 -6.62 2.95
C SER A 35 9.51 -6.43 1.57
N ILE A 36 8.75 -5.98 0.57
CA ILE A 36 9.30 -5.62 -0.76
C ILE A 36 10.27 -4.44 -0.63
N ASP A 37 9.85 -3.43 0.13
CA ASP A 37 10.64 -2.24 0.44
C ASP A 37 9.97 -1.48 1.60
N SER A 38 10.36 -1.78 2.85
CA SER A 38 9.71 -1.24 4.05
C SER A 38 9.95 0.25 4.27
N GLU A 39 10.93 0.81 3.56
CA GLU A 39 11.20 2.26 3.60
C GLU A 39 10.26 3.02 2.66
N TYR A 40 9.66 2.34 1.68
CA TYR A 40 8.78 2.95 0.69
C TYR A 40 7.36 2.37 0.67
N ILE A 41 7.11 1.25 1.34
CA ILE A 41 5.80 0.59 1.39
C ILE A 41 5.37 0.47 2.84
N GLN A 42 4.19 1.00 3.12
CA GLN A 42 3.61 1.01 4.45
C GLN A 42 2.26 0.28 4.39
N PHE A 43 2.04 -0.61 5.35
CA PHE A 43 0.78 -1.31 5.56
C PHE A 43 0.18 -0.90 6.89
N GLY A 44 -1.07 -0.45 6.84
CA GLY A 44 -1.74 0.14 7.99
C GLY A 44 -2.10 1.58 7.69
N CYS A 45 -3.21 2.06 8.26
CA CYS A 45 -3.62 3.44 8.08
C CYS A 45 -3.29 4.25 9.32
N ALA A 46 -3.20 5.57 9.15
CA ALA A 46 -3.20 6.49 10.26
C ALA A 46 -4.41 6.22 11.17
N GLN A 47 -4.18 6.29 12.48
CA GLN A 47 -5.14 5.89 13.52
C GLN A 47 -6.54 6.51 13.31
N TRP A 48 -6.59 7.77 12.84
CA TRP A 48 -7.82 8.50 12.52
C TRP A 48 -8.72 7.82 11.47
N PHE A 49 -8.15 7.02 10.56
CA PHE A 49 -8.92 6.27 9.57
C PHE A 49 -9.46 4.96 10.14
N TRP A 50 -8.71 4.29 11.02
CA TRP A 50 -9.17 3.09 11.72
C TRP A 50 -10.34 3.38 12.64
N GLU A 51 -10.34 4.56 13.28
CA GLU A 51 -11.45 5.05 14.10
C GLU A 51 -12.74 5.25 13.30
N ARG A 52 -12.64 5.50 11.99
CA ARG A 52 -13.80 5.75 11.10
C ARG A 52 -14.18 4.58 10.21
N GLN A 53 -13.26 3.66 9.95
CA GLN A 53 -13.42 2.54 9.02
C GLN A 53 -12.77 1.29 9.61
N VAL A 54 -13.44 0.69 10.59
CA VAL A 54 -13.04 -0.57 11.22
C VAL A 54 -12.87 -1.64 10.13
N ASN A 55 -11.78 -2.41 10.18
CA ASN A 55 -11.39 -3.42 9.19
C ASN A 55 -10.99 -2.89 7.80
N SER A 56 -10.64 -1.61 7.70
CA SER A 56 -10.07 -1.06 6.47
C SER A 56 -8.56 -0.85 6.62
N TYR A 57 -7.80 -1.37 5.67
CA TYR A 57 -6.36 -1.20 5.61
C TYR A 57 -6.00 -0.29 4.43
N ALA A 58 -5.03 0.58 4.68
CA ALA A 58 -4.40 1.38 3.65
C ALA A 58 -3.03 0.78 3.32
N LEU A 59 -2.70 0.80 2.03
CA LEU A 59 -1.35 0.58 1.54
C LEU A 59 -0.88 1.89 0.94
N GLN A 60 0.28 2.34 1.39
CA GLN A 60 0.89 3.61 0.98
C GLN A 60 2.27 3.30 0.43
N VAL A 61 2.51 3.74 -0.81
CA VAL A 61 3.81 3.61 -1.48
C VAL A 61 4.46 4.97 -1.51
N GLU A 62 5.23 5.31 -0.49
CA GLU A 62 5.98 6.56 -0.34
C GLU A 62 7.14 6.37 0.63
N PRO A 63 8.16 7.24 0.59
CA PRO A 63 9.21 7.21 1.58
C PRO A 63 8.67 7.47 2.98
N LYS A 64 8.93 6.54 3.91
CA LYS A 64 8.45 6.55 5.30
C LYS A 64 8.74 7.86 6.03
N ARG A 65 9.88 8.49 5.74
CA ARG A 65 10.28 9.79 6.29
C ARG A 65 9.33 10.95 5.95
N TYR A 66 8.42 10.75 5.00
CA TYR A 66 7.43 11.74 4.57
C TYR A 66 5.98 11.29 4.75
N MET A 67 5.73 10.27 5.59
CA MET A 67 4.40 9.66 5.68
C MET A 67 3.25 10.60 6.09
N MET A 68 3.59 11.73 6.71
CA MET A 68 2.65 12.75 7.17
C MET A 68 2.52 13.93 6.18
N LYS A 69 3.16 13.88 5.01
CA LYS A 69 3.17 14.98 4.03
C LYS A 69 2.36 14.62 2.80
N ASP A 70 1.42 15.48 2.43
CA ASP A 70 0.61 15.27 1.21
C ASP A 70 1.38 15.57 -0.09
N ARG A 71 2.44 16.38 -0.02
CA ARG A 71 3.31 16.71 -1.15
C ARG A 71 4.76 16.70 -0.72
N LEU A 72 5.62 16.21 -1.61
CA LEU A 72 7.06 16.19 -1.39
C LEU A 72 7.80 16.33 -2.72
N SER A 73 8.94 17.02 -2.66
CA SER A 73 9.90 17.09 -3.76
C SER A 73 11.02 16.12 -3.47
N ILE A 74 11.29 15.26 -4.45
CA ILE A 74 12.33 14.23 -4.39
C ILE A 74 13.22 14.36 -5.60
N ASP A 75 14.42 13.80 -5.49
CA ASP A 75 15.32 13.74 -6.63
C ASP A 75 14.83 12.73 -7.68
N TYR A 76 15.46 12.78 -8.85
CA TYR A 76 15.09 11.95 -10.00
C TYR A 76 15.30 10.45 -9.73
N TRP A 77 16.34 10.07 -9.01
CA TRP A 77 16.66 8.66 -8.73
C TRP A 77 15.69 8.05 -7.74
N GLU A 78 15.31 8.81 -6.71
CA GLU A 78 14.28 8.42 -5.78
C GLU A 78 12.90 8.31 -6.46
N ALA A 79 12.58 9.20 -7.40
CA ALA A 79 11.35 9.11 -8.19
C ALA A 79 11.31 7.83 -9.05
N LEU A 80 12.43 7.46 -9.67
CA LEU A 80 12.58 6.19 -10.40
C LEU A 80 12.42 4.98 -9.48
N HIS A 81 13.00 5.04 -8.29
CA HIS A 81 12.89 3.98 -7.29
C HIS A 81 11.44 3.78 -6.84
N ILE A 82 10.75 4.87 -6.48
CA ILE A 82 9.32 4.84 -6.12
C ILE A 82 8.48 4.27 -7.26
N GLU A 83 8.76 4.63 -8.51
CA GLU A 83 8.04 4.07 -9.66
C GLU A 83 8.23 2.56 -9.77
N LYS A 84 9.47 2.07 -9.60
CA LYS A 84 9.77 0.63 -9.60
C LYS A 84 9.07 -0.10 -8.45
N VAL A 85 9.13 0.45 -7.24
CA VAL A 85 8.46 -0.09 -6.05
C VAL A 85 6.94 -0.13 -6.25
N LYS A 86 6.35 0.95 -6.76
CA LYS A 86 4.91 1.04 -7.08
C LYS A 86 4.49 -0.01 -8.11
N ASN A 87 5.27 -0.21 -9.17
CA ASN A 87 4.95 -1.20 -10.19
C ASN A 87 5.04 -2.62 -9.64
N ASN A 88 6.06 -2.94 -8.84
CA ASN A 88 6.18 -4.24 -8.18
C ASN A 88 5.00 -4.48 -7.21
N PHE A 89 4.67 -3.48 -6.41
CA PHE A 89 3.51 -3.48 -5.52
C PHE A 89 2.21 -3.78 -6.27
N LEU A 90 1.94 -3.08 -7.38
CA LEU A 90 0.73 -3.28 -8.17
C LEU A 90 0.66 -4.69 -8.77
N THR A 91 1.79 -5.23 -9.23
CA THR A 91 1.88 -6.60 -9.75
C THR A 91 1.53 -7.62 -8.68
N GLN A 92 2.09 -7.50 -7.47
CA GLN A 92 1.79 -8.43 -6.38
C GLN A 92 0.34 -8.30 -5.90
N LEU A 93 -0.18 -7.08 -5.81
CA LEU A 93 -1.59 -6.86 -5.45
C LEU A 93 -2.54 -7.48 -6.47
N LYS A 94 -2.25 -7.35 -7.77
CA LYS A 94 -3.04 -7.99 -8.84
C LYS A 94 -3.03 -9.50 -8.71
N LYS A 95 -1.84 -10.10 -8.50
CA LYS A 95 -1.70 -11.54 -8.30
C LYS A 95 -2.52 -12.02 -7.10
N LEU A 96 -2.39 -11.35 -5.96
CA LEU A 96 -3.13 -11.69 -4.74
C LEU A 96 -4.65 -11.63 -4.94
N VAL A 97 -5.16 -10.61 -5.65
CA VAL A 97 -6.58 -10.49 -5.97
C VAL A 97 -7.03 -11.60 -6.92
N GLN A 98 -6.21 -11.96 -7.91
CA GLN A 98 -6.52 -13.06 -8.82
C GLN A 98 -6.57 -14.40 -8.07
N ASP A 99 -5.56 -14.70 -7.25
CA ASP A 99 -5.51 -15.92 -6.44
C ASP A 99 -6.74 -16.04 -5.52
N LEU A 100 -7.24 -14.92 -4.99
CA LEU A 100 -8.45 -14.86 -4.18
C LEU A 100 -9.75 -15.10 -4.98
N ILE A 101 -9.81 -14.64 -6.23
CA ILE A 101 -10.95 -14.90 -7.13
C ILE A 101 -10.96 -16.37 -7.54
N ASP A 102 -9.79 -16.93 -7.86
CA ASP A 102 -9.65 -18.31 -8.32
C ASP A 102 -9.86 -19.35 -7.19
N SER A 103 -9.73 -18.92 -5.93
CA SER A 103 -9.94 -19.75 -4.73
C SER A 103 -11.39 -19.72 -4.18
N GLY A 104 -12.30 -19.00 -4.84
CA GLY A 104 -13.72 -18.84 -4.44
C GLY A 104 -14.67 -19.57 -5.38
#